data_AF-A0A409WB02-F1
#
_entry.id   AF-A0A409WB02-F1
#
_cell.length_a   1.000
_cell.length_b   1.000
_cell.length_c   1.000
_cell.angle_alpha   90.00
_cell.angle_beta   90.00
_cell.angle_gamma   90.00
#
_symmetry.space_group_name_H-M   'P 1'
#
loop_
_entity.id
_entity.type
_entity.pdbx_description
1 polymer ?
#
loop_
_entity_poly.entity_id
_entity_poly.type
_entity_poly.pdbx_seq_one_letter_code
_entity_poly.pdbx_strand_id
1 'polypeptide(L)'
;MPSISRPSVQSKLEFRVVYNENLPILKDSHIVDIALEQSGGFLAIAMDTHVSLYECDSSDSEKHTTPVEKWDFKGTFKFQNSQARITSMSWTSADILAIALNTGDITLIRANSQEIISKGFQVSYEPIKMIVLDRNLQYMAIAAGSHEISIWESTGNLSEWIPHLYVPLHPALEDSKDAEATSIHWNHGYDKPVLVVAYRSWDLDFQTNEANILQTSTMRPPIVGGMLSPDGNLFGFPDPYQPDCYMMNTLRPGSNTRPRLYQCDEAIQPPFTAKFMFGGDWLVAPGIDQLYLWHVETERLVTRLPLDAPHFRQRIISLSVRAHIQLLSIPDSLD
;
A
#
# COMPACT_ATOMS: atom_id res chain seq x y z
N MET A 1 2.74 12.22 47.61
CA MET A 1 2.27 12.92 46.39
C MET A 1 1.26 12.02 45.71
N PRO A 2 0.02 12.46 45.46
CA PRO A 2 -0.95 11.66 44.72
C PRO A 2 -0.47 11.49 43.28
N SER A 3 -0.42 10.25 42.80
CA SER A 3 -0.12 9.96 41.40
C SER A 3 -1.27 10.47 40.54
N ILE A 4 -0.99 11.48 39.72
CA ILE A 4 -1.92 11.93 38.67
C ILE A 4 -2.03 10.79 37.67
N SER A 5 -3.12 10.03 37.73
CA SER A 5 -3.44 9.02 36.73
C SER A 5 -3.67 9.73 35.40
N ARG A 6 -2.81 9.47 34.41
CA ARG A 6 -3.04 9.95 33.05
C ARG A 6 -4.37 9.37 32.55
N PRO A 7 -5.22 10.16 31.89
CA PRO A 7 -6.46 9.64 31.29
C PRO A 7 -6.12 8.50 30.34
N SER A 8 -6.74 7.34 30.55
CA SER A 8 -6.66 6.23 29.62
C SER A 8 -7.54 6.54 28.42
N VAL A 9 -6.95 6.81 27.27
CA VAL A 9 -7.67 6.93 26.01
C VAL A 9 -8.12 5.52 25.60
N GLN A 10 -9.42 5.23 25.73
CA GLN A 10 -10.01 4.03 25.12
C GLN A 10 -10.51 4.38 23.72
N SER A 11 -9.65 4.16 22.73
CA SER A 11 -10.06 4.20 21.33
C SER A 11 -10.80 2.90 21.00
N LYS A 12 -12.11 2.98 20.75
CA LYS A 12 -12.89 1.85 20.26
C LYS A 12 -12.79 1.80 18.74
N LEU A 13 -12.07 0.80 18.24
CA LEU A 13 -11.93 0.52 16.82
C LEU A 13 -13.15 -0.28 16.35
N GLU A 14 -13.89 0.24 15.37
CA GLU A 14 -15.00 -0.49 14.74
C GLU A 14 -14.60 -0.91 13.34
N PHE A 15 -14.76 -2.21 13.05
CA PHE A 15 -14.39 -2.84 11.79
C PHE A 15 -15.65 -3.28 11.05
N ARG A 16 -15.70 -3.09 9.74
CA ARG A 16 -16.76 -3.63 8.89
C ARG A 16 -16.19 -4.29 7.65
N VAL A 17 -16.71 -5.46 7.33
CA VAL A 17 -16.41 -6.16 6.08
C VAL A 17 -17.16 -5.45 4.96
N VAL A 18 -16.42 -4.87 4.01
CA VAL A 18 -16.98 -4.14 2.86
C VAL A 18 -17.34 -5.08 1.69
N TYR A 19 -17.13 -6.40 1.84
CA TYR A 19 -17.23 -7.35 0.74
C TYR A 19 -18.04 -8.60 1.10
N ASN A 20 -18.96 -8.98 0.21
CA ASN A 20 -19.80 -10.18 0.33
C ASN A 20 -19.48 -11.13 -0.83
N GLU A 21 -18.98 -12.32 -0.49
CA GLU A 21 -18.64 -13.42 -1.41
C GLU A 21 -19.83 -13.92 -2.27
N ASN A 22 -21.06 -13.52 -1.94
CA ASN A 22 -22.25 -13.85 -2.74
C ASN A 22 -22.37 -13.04 -4.04
N LEU A 23 -21.43 -12.15 -4.34
CA LEU A 23 -21.33 -11.55 -5.67
C LEU A 23 -20.95 -12.65 -6.69
N PRO A 24 -21.82 -12.98 -7.67
CA PRO A 24 -21.67 -14.16 -8.53
C PRO A 24 -20.42 -14.18 -9.42
N ILE A 25 -19.62 -13.11 -9.43
CA ILE A 25 -18.45 -12.93 -10.30
C ILE A 25 -17.19 -13.62 -9.72
N LEU A 26 -17.21 -14.07 -8.45
CA LEU A 26 -15.97 -14.28 -7.68
C LEU A 26 -15.70 -15.71 -7.19
N LYS A 27 -16.51 -16.68 -7.61
CA LYS A 27 -16.34 -18.08 -7.18
C LYS A 27 -15.03 -18.72 -7.65
N ASP A 28 -14.40 -18.20 -8.70
CA ASP A 28 -13.21 -18.79 -9.32
C ASP A 28 -12.04 -17.80 -9.52
N SER A 29 -12.09 -16.61 -8.91
CA SER A 29 -11.06 -15.57 -9.11
C SER A 29 -10.28 -15.28 -7.84
N HIS A 30 -8.95 -15.20 -7.98
CA HIS A 30 -8.05 -14.79 -6.91
C HIS A 30 -7.91 -13.27 -6.90
N ILE A 31 -8.03 -12.67 -5.72
CA ILE A 31 -7.72 -11.25 -5.52
C ILE A 31 -6.21 -11.10 -5.66
N VAL A 32 -5.78 -10.24 -6.58
CA VAL A 32 -4.37 -9.93 -6.83
C VAL A 32 -3.96 -8.71 -6.02
N ASP A 33 -4.76 -7.65 -6.07
CA ASP A 33 -4.43 -6.38 -5.45
C ASP A 33 -5.69 -5.60 -5.06
N ILE A 34 -5.54 -4.69 -4.10
CA ILE A 34 -6.57 -3.79 -3.62
C ILE A 34 -5.97 -2.41 -3.48
N ALA A 35 -6.56 -1.44 -4.17
CA ALA A 35 -6.10 -0.06 -4.20
C ALA A 35 -7.24 0.87 -3.75
N LEU A 36 -6.98 1.68 -2.72
CA LEU A 36 -7.87 2.74 -2.26
C LEU A 36 -7.36 4.08 -2.78
N GLU A 37 -8.24 4.87 -3.38
CA GLU A 37 -7.91 6.21 -3.85
C GLU A 37 -7.60 7.13 -2.65
N GLN A 38 -6.71 8.12 -2.83
CA GLN A 38 -6.12 8.85 -1.71
C GLN A 38 -7.16 9.57 -0.83
N SER A 39 -8.24 10.09 -1.43
CA SER A 39 -9.32 10.72 -0.68
C SER A 39 -10.28 9.72 -0.01
N GLY A 40 -10.17 8.44 -0.34
CA GLY A 40 -11.08 7.38 0.08
C GLY A 40 -12.40 7.36 -0.69
N GLY A 41 -12.50 8.10 -1.80
CA GLY A 41 -13.70 8.18 -2.63
C GLY A 41 -13.92 6.94 -3.49
N PHE A 42 -12.85 6.26 -3.91
CA PHE A 42 -12.91 5.06 -4.73
C PHE A 42 -12.10 3.90 -4.17
N LEU A 43 -12.63 2.69 -4.37
CA LEU A 43 -11.98 1.41 -4.06
C LEU A 43 -11.94 0.55 -5.32
N ALA A 44 -10.74 0.13 -5.70
CA ALA A 44 -10.51 -0.82 -6.77
C ALA A 44 -10.04 -2.16 -6.20
N ILE A 45 -10.63 -3.24 -6.73
CA ILE A 45 -10.28 -4.61 -6.37
C ILE A 45 -9.87 -5.33 -7.65
N ALA A 46 -8.59 -5.69 -7.76
CA ALA A 46 -8.07 -6.47 -8.86
C ALA A 46 -8.26 -7.96 -8.58
N MET A 47 -8.91 -8.61 -9.53
CA MET A 47 -8.80 -10.05 -9.74
C MET A 47 -7.73 -10.31 -10.79
N ASP A 48 -7.40 -11.57 -11.02
CA ASP A 48 -6.44 -11.98 -12.05
C ASP A 48 -6.76 -11.43 -13.46
N THR A 49 -8.04 -11.31 -13.81
CA THR A 49 -8.52 -11.03 -15.19
C THR A 49 -9.34 -9.76 -15.31
N HIS A 50 -9.71 -9.12 -14.20
CA HIS A 50 -10.58 -7.97 -14.20
C HIS A 50 -10.42 -7.10 -12.94
N VAL A 51 -10.80 -5.83 -13.04
CA VAL A 51 -10.89 -4.92 -11.89
C VAL A 51 -12.36 -4.62 -11.60
N SER A 52 -12.77 -4.71 -10.34
CA SER A 52 -14.06 -4.19 -9.87
C SER A 52 -13.85 -2.86 -9.16
N LEU A 53 -14.66 -1.86 -9.50
CA LEU A 53 -14.56 -0.51 -8.95
C LEU A 53 -15.80 -0.16 -8.14
N TYR A 54 -15.59 0.49 -7.01
CA TYR A 54 -16.61 0.94 -6.06
C TYR A 54 -16.37 2.40 -5.69
N GLU A 55 -17.44 3.15 -5.43
CA GLU A 55 -17.41 4.53 -4.93
C GLU A 55 -17.96 4.57 -3.50
N CYS A 56 -17.36 5.37 -2.64
CA CYS A 56 -17.84 5.60 -1.28
C CYS A 56 -19.02 6.59 -1.30
N ASP A 57 -20.18 6.15 -0.83
CA ASP A 57 -21.37 6.98 -0.65
C ASP A 57 -21.18 7.86 0.59
N SER A 58 -20.74 9.10 0.36
CA SER A 58 -20.53 10.09 1.41
C SER A 58 -21.84 10.75 1.91
N SER A 59 -22.96 10.52 1.21
CA SER A 59 -24.22 11.23 1.46
C SER A 59 -24.94 10.80 2.74
N ASP A 60 -24.63 9.62 3.28
CA ASP A 60 -25.26 9.07 4.50
C ASP A 60 -24.55 9.45 5.81
N SER A 61 -23.44 10.20 5.73
CA SER A 61 -22.63 10.57 6.90
C SER A 61 -23.32 11.55 7.86
N GLU A 62 -24.28 12.34 7.39
CA GLU A 62 -24.93 13.40 8.18
C GLU A 62 -26.14 12.94 9.00
N LYS A 63 -26.73 11.76 8.71
CA LYS A 63 -28.03 11.36 9.28
C LYS A 63 -27.98 10.24 10.33
N HIS A 64 -26.85 9.58 10.51
CA HIS A 64 -26.71 8.46 11.44
C HIS A 64 -25.73 8.77 12.56
N THR A 65 -26.14 8.48 13.81
CA THR A 65 -25.30 8.59 15.01
C THR A 65 -24.05 7.71 14.97
N THR A 66 -24.05 6.72 14.07
CA THR A 66 -22.88 5.95 13.66
C THR A 66 -22.79 6.05 12.14
N PRO A 67 -21.88 6.85 11.58
CA PRO A 67 -21.73 6.90 10.13
C PRO A 67 -21.44 5.48 9.63
N VAL A 68 -21.97 5.07 8.49
CA VAL A 68 -21.63 3.78 7.90
C VAL A 68 -21.01 4.07 6.55
N GLU A 69 -19.77 3.64 6.36
CA GLU A 69 -19.19 3.67 5.01
C GLU A 69 -19.97 2.68 4.16
N LYS A 70 -20.59 3.20 3.11
CA LYS A 70 -21.35 2.44 2.13
C LYS A 70 -20.63 2.54 0.80
N TRP A 71 -20.44 1.41 0.15
CA TRP A 71 -19.67 1.31 -1.08
C TRP A 71 -20.59 0.87 -2.22
N ASP A 72 -20.78 1.73 -3.20
CA ASP A 72 -21.64 1.49 -4.34
C ASP A 72 -20.80 0.97 -5.52
N PHE A 73 -21.17 -0.19 -6.06
CA PHE A 73 -20.50 -0.79 -7.21
C PHE A 73 -20.68 0.07 -8.46
N LYS A 74 -19.58 0.40 -9.14
CA LYS A 74 -19.56 1.23 -10.35
C LYS A 74 -19.35 0.46 -11.62
N GLY A 75 -18.59 -0.63 -11.58
CA GLY A 75 -18.39 -1.44 -12.77
C GLY A 75 -17.26 -2.44 -12.68
N THR A 76 -17.13 -3.22 -13.74
CA THR A 76 -16.06 -4.19 -13.92
C THR A 76 -15.31 -3.89 -15.22
N PHE A 77 -13.99 -3.82 -15.13
CA PHE A 77 -13.09 -3.66 -16.26
C PHE A 77 -12.44 -4.99 -16.61
N LYS A 78 -12.67 -5.44 -17.84
CA LYS A 78 -12.05 -6.65 -18.40
C LYS A 78 -11.11 -6.27 -19.53
N PHE A 79 -9.99 -6.95 -19.62
CA PHE A 79 -9.03 -6.74 -20.71
C PHE A 79 -9.46 -7.55 -21.93
N GLN A 80 -9.26 -6.99 -23.12
CA GLN A 80 -9.57 -7.68 -24.38
C GLN A 80 -8.64 -8.87 -24.61
N ASN A 81 -7.39 -8.78 -24.15
CA ASN A 81 -6.44 -9.86 -24.23
C ASN A 81 -6.74 -10.92 -23.16
N SER A 82 -7.22 -12.09 -23.58
CA SER A 82 -7.54 -13.21 -22.68
C SER A 82 -6.33 -13.80 -21.93
N GLN A 83 -5.11 -13.51 -22.36
CA GLN A 83 -3.87 -13.93 -21.68
C GLN A 83 -3.34 -12.89 -20.71
N ALA A 84 -3.83 -11.65 -20.78
CA ALA A 84 -3.44 -10.61 -19.84
C ALA A 84 -3.92 -10.96 -18.43
N ARG A 85 -3.02 -10.81 -17.47
CA ARG A 85 -3.28 -10.96 -16.04
C ARG A 85 -2.83 -9.71 -15.32
N ILE A 86 -3.67 -9.23 -14.40
CA ILE A 86 -3.31 -8.11 -13.52
C ILE A 86 -2.25 -8.61 -12.55
N THR A 87 -1.24 -7.78 -12.32
CA THR A 87 -0.16 -8.05 -11.38
C THR A 87 -0.10 -7.02 -10.25
N SER A 88 -0.46 -5.77 -10.53
CA SER A 88 -0.44 -4.68 -9.54
C SER A 88 -1.33 -3.51 -9.98
N MET A 89 -1.80 -2.74 -9.01
CA MET A 89 -2.52 -1.49 -9.23
C MET A 89 -1.94 -0.34 -8.40
N SER A 90 -2.00 0.87 -8.93
CA SER A 90 -1.69 2.09 -8.18
C SER A 90 -2.66 3.20 -8.54
N TRP A 91 -3.24 3.85 -7.53
CA TRP A 91 -3.99 5.08 -7.72
C TRP A 91 -3.05 6.27 -7.87
N THR A 92 -3.53 7.26 -8.60
CA THR A 92 -3.06 8.63 -8.59
C THR A 92 -3.78 9.44 -7.52
N SER A 93 -3.28 10.65 -7.24
CA SER A 93 -3.99 11.64 -6.40
C SER A 93 -5.20 12.29 -7.09
N ALA A 94 -5.33 12.10 -8.40
CA ALA A 94 -6.36 12.70 -9.24
C ALA A 94 -7.04 11.60 -10.05
N ASP A 95 -7.88 10.80 -9.40
CA ASP A 95 -8.92 9.96 -10.02
C ASP A 95 -8.50 8.91 -11.06
N ILE A 96 -7.20 8.60 -11.20
CA ILE A 96 -6.66 7.68 -12.20
C ILE A 96 -6.11 6.44 -11.50
N LEU A 97 -6.53 5.27 -11.97
CA LEU A 97 -6.00 3.99 -11.56
C LEU A 97 -5.10 3.45 -12.67
N ALA A 98 -3.83 3.24 -12.37
CA ALA A 98 -2.95 2.46 -13.25
C ALA A 98 -3.02 0.99 -12.89
N ILE A 99 -3.10 0.15 -13.91
CA ILE A 99 -3.18 -1.30 -13.79
C ILE A 99 -2.02 -1.90 -14.60
N ALA A 100 -1.15 -2.61 -13.92
CA ALA A 100 -0.04 -3.34 -14.51
C ALA A 100 -0.47 -4.74 -14.92
N LEU A 101 0.01 -5.19 -16.09
CA LEU A 101 -0.27 -6.50 -16.65
C LEU A 101 1.00 -7.33 -16.80
N ASN A 102 0.84 -8.65 -16.73
CA ASN A 102 1.90 -9.62 -16.99
C ASN A 102 2.42 -9.62 -18.44
N THR A 103 1.78 -8.89 -19.35
CA THR A 103 2.19 -8.75 -20.75
C THR A 103 3.21 -7.64 -20.99
N GLY A 104 3.57 -6.87 -19.94
CA GLY A 104 4.39 -5.67 -20.10
C GLY A 104 3.58 -4.41 -20.42
N ASP A 105 2.25 -4.52 -20.43
CA ASP A 105 1.32 -3.43 -20.70
C ASP A 105 0.82 -2.77 -19.42
N ILE A 106 0.55 -1.47 -19.50
CA ILE A 106 -0.19 -0.72 -18.49
C ILE A 106 -1.52 -0.30 -19.08
N THR A 107 -2.58 -0.35 -18.26
CA THR A 107 -3.86 0.29 -18.54
C THR A 107 -4.13 1.37 -17.51
N LEU A 108 -4.36 2.60 -17.95
CA LEU A 108 -4.80 3.71 -17.13
C LEU A 108 -6.32 3.85 -17.24
N ILE A 109 -6.98 3.93 -16.09
CA ILE A 109 -8.42 4.12 -15.97
C ILE A 109 -8.65 5.43 -15.22
N ARG A 110 -9.21 6.45 -15.88
CA ARG A 110 -9.78 7.59 -15.15
C ARG A 110 -11.17 7.21 -14.66
N ALA A 111 -11.38 7.24 -13.34
CA ALA A 111 -12.66 6.98 -12.71
C ALA A 111 -13.28 8.29 -12.24
N ASN A 112 -14.36 8.73 -12.88
CA ASN A 112 -15.20 9.79 -12.32
C ASN A 112 -16.66 9.31 -12.29
N SER A 113 -17.55 10.14 -11.74
CA SER A 113 -18.96 9.79 -11.56
C SER A 113 -19.76 9.63 -12.87
N GLN A 114 -19.20 10.04 -14.02
CA GLN A 114 -19.90 10.14 -15.30
C GLN A 114 -19.29 9.30 -16.43
N GLU A 115 -17.98 9.14 -16.45
CA GLU A 115 -17.23 8.51 -17.53
C GLU A 115 -16.05 7.72 -16.98
N ILE A 116 -15.78 6.59 -17.64
CA ILE A 116 -14.53 5.86 -17.46
C ILE A 116 -13.78 5.80 -18.78
N ILE A 117 -12.61 6.45 -18.81
CA ILE A 117 -11.72 6.44 -19.97
C ILE A 117 -10.58 5.47 -19.68
N SER A 118 -10.44 4.44 -20.52
CA SER A 118 -9.32 3.50 -20.46
C SER A 118 -8.35 3.70 -21.62
N LYS A 119 -7.05 3.83 -21.33
CA LYS A 119 -5.98 3.80 -22.34
C LYS A 119 -4.89 2.86 -21.89
N GLY A 120 -4.33 2.11 -22.82
CA GLY A 120 -3.20 1.23 -22.53
C GLY A 120 -2.04 1.45 -23.48
N PHE A 121 -0.84 1.15 -22.99
CA PHE A 121 0.41 1.19 -23.75
C PHE A 121 1.40 0.20 -23.15
N GLN A 122 2.32 -0.27 -24.00
CA GLN A 122 3.38 -1.18 -23.59
C GLN A 122 4.55 -0.38 -22.99
N VAL A 123 5.04 -0.83 -21.84
CA VAL A 123 6.15 -0.19 -21.12
C VAL A 123 7.36 -1.09 -20.95
N SER A 124 7.14 -2.40 -21.05
CA SER A 124 8.19 -3.42 -20.99
C SER A 124 7.82 -4.60 -21.90
N TYR A 125 8.83 -5.40 -22.27
CA TYR A 125 8.62 -6.71 -22.89
C TYR A 125 8.56 -7.84 -21.86
N GLU A 126 8.86 -7.53 -20.59
CA GLU A 126 8.81 -8.45 -19.47
C GLU A 126 7.50 -8.27 -18.68
N PRO A 127 7.07 -9.31 -17.94
CA PRO A 127 5.93 -9.17 -17.03
C PRO A 127 6.15 -8.08 -16.00
N ILE A 128 5.22 -7.12 -15.92
CA ILE A 128 5.25 -6.10 -14.86
C ILE A 128 4.87 -6.78 -13.56
N LYS A 129 5.63 -6.51 -12.50
CA LYS A 129 5.34 -7.01 -11.15
C LYS A 129 4.70 -5.94 -10.30
N MET A 130 5.19 -4.70 -10.43
CA MET A 130 4.81 -3.59 -9.57
C MET A 130 4.79 -2.29 -10.36
N ILE A 131 3.85 -1.44 -9.99
CA ILE A 131 3.69 -0.10 -10.53
C ILE A 131 3.42 0.86 -9.38
N VAL A 132 4.08 2.01 -9.36
CA VAL A 132 3.76 3.10 -8.44
C VAL A 132 3.77 4.43 -9.18
N LEU A 133 2.73 5.21 -8.93
CA LEU A 133 2.58 6.57 -9.44
C LEU A 133 2.98 7.56 -8.37
N ASP A 134 3.69 8.62 -8.76
CA ASP A 134 4.01 9.70 -7.86
C ASP A 134 2.75 10.53 -7.55
N ARG A 135 2.74 11.22 -6.41
CA ARG A 135 1.56 12.00 -5.99
C ARG A 135 1.19 13.12 -6.97
N ASN A 136 2.15 13.66 -7.71
CA ASN A 136 1.95 14.80 -8.60
C ASN A 136 1.61 14.41 -10.04
N LEU A 137 1.62 13.12 -10.36
CA LEU A 137 1.43 12.57 -11.71
C LEU A 137 2.46 13.04 -12.71
N GLN A 138 3.64 13.35 -12.19
CA GLN A 138 4.79 13.62 -13.01
C GLN A 138 5.48 12.32 -13.39
N TYR A 139 5.54 11.34 -12.49
CA TYR A 139 6.34 10.14 -12.66
C TYR A 139 5.58 8.85 -12.35
N MET A 140 5.91 7.82 -13.11
CA MET A 140 5.45 6.46 -12.92
C MET A 140 6.68 5.56 -12.89
N ALA A 141 6.86 4.81 -11.80
CA ALA A 141 7.92 3.81 -11.69
C ALA A 141 7.31 2.41 -11.87
N ILE A 142 8.03 1.59 -12.61
CA ILE A 142 7.57 0.28 -13.06
C ILE A 142 8.71 -0.70 -12.80
N ALA A 143 8.40 -1.80 -12.11
CA ALA A 143 9.32 -2.92 -11.97
C ALA A 143 8.82 -4.11 -12.79
N ALA A 144 9.61 -4.57 -13.75
CA ALA A 144 9.28 -5.66 -14.66
C ALA A 144 10.40 -6.71 -14.71
N GLY A 145 10.04 -7.95 -15.02
CA GLY A 145 10.99 -9.07 -15.06
C GLY A 145 11.82 -9.19 -13.79
N SER A 146 13.04 -9.69 -13.88
CA SER A 146 13.91 -9.80 -12.69
C SER A 146 14.64 -8.50 -12.34
N HIS A 147 15.03 -7.71 -13.34
CA HIS A 147 16.02 -6.62 -13.17
C HIS A 147 15.60 -5.29 -13.80
N GLU A 148 14.41 -5.18 -14.37
CA GLU A 148 13.99 -3.95 -15.03
C GLU A 148 13.26 -3.06 -14.02
N ILE A 149 13.82 -1.88 -13.77
CA ILE A 149 13.05 -0.75 -13.24
C ILE A 149 13.14 0.40 -14.23
N SER A 150 11.98 0.83 -14.71
CA SER A 150 11.86 1.97 -15.62
C SER A 150 10.99 3.05 -14.99
N ILE A 151 11.30 4.29 -15.39
CA ILE A 151 10.62 5.49 -14.94
C ILE A 151 10.11 6.21 -16.15
N TRP A 152 8.83 6.54 -16.11
CA TRP A 152 8.09 7.19 -17.16
C TRP A 152 7.62 8.54 -16.67
N GLU A 153 7.75 9.54 -17.51
CA GLU A 153 7.33 10.90 -17.21
C GLU A 153 6.04 11.22 -17.97
N SER A 154 5.09 11.86 -17.29
CA SER A 154 3.87 12.34 -17.91
C SER A 154 4.15 13.60 -18.71
N THR A 155 3.58 13.71 -19.91
CA THR A 155 3.58 14.98 -20.66
C THR A 155 2.48 15.94 -20.19
N GLY A 156 1.75 15.59 -19.13
CA GLY A 156 0.55 16.30 -18.66
C GLY A 156 -0.74 15.88 -19.36
N ASN A 157 -0.64 15.11 -20.45
CA ASN A 157 -1.77 14.40 -21.06
C ASN A 157 -1.78 12.96 -20.55
N LEU A 158 -2.93 12.51 -20.05
CA LEU A 158 -3.15 11.13 -19.60
C LEU A 158 -2.72 10.05 -20.61
N SER A 159 -2.74 10.42 -21.88
CA SER A 159 -2.52 9.51 -23.01
C SER A 159 -1.05 9.39 -23.41
N GLU A 160 -0.19 10.21 -22.81
CA GLU A 160 1.17 10.42 -23.28
C GLU A 160 2.13 10.32 -22.10
N TRP A 161 2.81 9.18 -22.07
CA TRP A 161 3.90 8.90 -21.14
C TRP A 161 5.12 8.61 -21.98
N ILE A 162 6.24 9.19 -21.59
CA ILE A 162 7.51 8.98 -22.27
C ILE A 162 8.49 8.26 -21.35
N PRO A 163 9.27 7.29 -21.86
CA PRO A 163 10.36 6.71 -21.09
C PRO A 163 11.32 7.83 -20.69
N HIS A 164 11.51 8.01 -19.40
CA HIS A 164 12.41 9.02 -18.86
C HIS A 164 13.77 8.40 -18.54
N LEU A 165 13.75 7.27 -17.82
CA LEU A 165 14.98 6.67 -17.31
C LEU A 165 14.81 5.17 -17.04
N TYR A 166 15.88 4.41 -17.27
CA TYR A 166 16.03 3.06 -16.75
C TYR A 166 16.96 3.11 -15.55
N VAL A 167 16.50 2.59 -14.41
CA VAL A 167 17.30 2.54 -13.19
C VAL A 167 18.34 1.43 -13.37
N PRO A 168 19.64 1.73 -13.28
CA PRO A 168 20.67 0.71 -13.42
C PRO A 168 20.56 -0.30 -12.28
N LEU A 169 20.80 -1.57 -12.58
CA LEU A 169 21.00 -2.57 -11.55
C LEU A 169 22.28 -2.21 -10.77
N HIS A 170 22.24 -2.25 -9.44
CA HIS A 170 23.43 -1.92 -8.65
C HIS A 170 24.52 -2.97 -8.90
N PRO A 171 25.81 -2.56 -8.99
CA PRO A 171 26.92 -3.47 -9.29
C PRO A 171 27.01 -4.69 -8.35
N ALA A 172 26.75 -4.50 -7.05
CA ALA A 172 26.74 -5.61 -6.08
C ALA A 172 25.64 -6.67 -6.32
N LEU A 173 24.70 -6.42 -7.22
CA LEU A 173 23.64 -7.34 -7.64
C LEU A 173 23.85 -7.90 -9.04
N GLU A 174 24.79 -7.37 -9.84
CA GLU A 174 25.04 -7.83 -11.21
C GLU A 174 25.37 -9.34 -11.27
N ASP A 175 26.04 -9.86 -10.24
CA ASP A 175 26.40 -11.28 -10.13
C ASP A 175 25.34 -12.13 -9.38
N SER A 176 24.31 -11.52 -8.80
CA SER A 176 23.30 -12.22 -8.02
C SER A 176 22.12 -12.61 -8.90
N LYS A 177 21.95 -13.91 -9.12
CA LYS A 177 20.78 -14.48 -9.82
C LYS A 177 19.45 -14.24 -9.09
N ASP A 178 19.49 -13.78 -7.84
CA ASP A 178 18.33 -13.57 -6.98
C ASP A 178 18.06 -12.07 -6.71
N ALA A 179 18.69 -11.18 -7.48
CA ALA A 179 18.60 -9.74 -7.33
C ALA A 179 17.31 -9.15 -7.93
N GLU A 180 16.19 -9.47 -7.31
CA GLU A 180 14.88 -9.05 -7.80
C GLU A 180 14.30 -7.89 -6.97
N ALA A 181 13.73 -6.88 -7.64
CA ALA A 181 12.95 -5.85 -6.96
C ALA A 181 11.71 -6.48 -6.34
N THR A 182 11.51 -6.28 -5.03
CA THR A 182 10.39 -6.84 -4.26
C THR A 182 9.36 -5.81 -3.83
N SER A 183 9.73 -4.53 -3.79
CA SER A 183 8.80 -3.41 -3.64
C SER A 183 9.42 -2.12 -4.15
N ILE A 184 8.59 -1.25 -4.71
CA ILE A 184 8.95 0.12 -5.12
C ILE A 184 7.96 1.11 -4.50
N HIS A 185 8.43 2.27 -4.06
CA HIS A 185 7.59 3.31 -3.43
C HIS A 185 8.11 4.70 -3.72
N TRP A 186 7.22 5.65 -4.02
CA TRP A 186 7.59 7.06 -4.08
C TRP A 186 7.59 7.66 -2.68
N ASN A 187 8.71 8.26 -2.29
CA ASN A 187 8.90 9.02 -1.07
C ASN A 187 8.80 10.51 -1.37
N HIS A 188 7.85 11.17 -0.72
CA HIS A 188 7.57 12.60 -0.84
C HIS A 188 7.98 13.39 0.41
N GLY A 189 8.69 12.77 1.34
CA GLY A 189 9.23 13.42 2.55
C GLY A 189 10.45 14.30 2.28
N TYR A 190 11.00 14.28 1.07
CA TYR A 190 12.12 15.11 0.63
C TYR A 190 11.62 16.28 -0.23
N ASP A 191 12.49 17.27 -0.45
CA ASP A 191 12.21 18.41 -1.35
C ASP A 191 11.90 17.99 -2.79
N LYS A 192 12.27 16.76 -3.17
CA LYS A 192 12.03 16.15 -4.49
C LYS A 192 11.47 14.73 -4.31
N PRO A 193 10.71 14.21 -5.29
CA PRO A 193 10.31 12.80 -5.28
C PRO A 193 11.55 11.91 -5.24
N VAL A 194 11.56 10.93 -4.35
CA VAL A 194 12.63 9.92 -4.22
C VAL A 194 12.00 8.55 -4.44
N LEU A 195 12.60 7.69 -5.26
CA LEU A 195 12.10 6.33 -5.47
C LEU A 195 12.84 5.39 -4.52
N VAL A 196 12.11 4.80 -3.59
CA VAL A 196 12.61 3.77 -2.68
C VAL A 196 12.44 2.42 -3.35
N VAL A 197 13.53 1.65 -3.44
CA VAL A 197 13.48 0.30 -4.04
C VAL A 197 14.04 -0.74 -3.09
N ALA A 198 13.23 -1.75 -2.81
CA ALA A 198 13.62 -2.90 -2.03
C ALA A 198 14.16 -4.02 -2.92
N TYR A 199 15.47 -4.06 -3.07
CA TYR A 199 16.22 -5.23 -3.55
C TYR A 199 16.93 -5.99 -2.41
N ARG A 200 16.82 -5.48 -1.18
CA ARG A 200 17.86 -5.29 -0.12
C ARG A 200 18.30 -3.82 0.02
N SER A 201 17.30 -2.94 0.16
CA SER A 201 17.28 -1.52 0.60
C SER A 201 18.22 -0.50 -0.08
N TRP A 202 17.70 0.20 -1.11
CA TRP A 202 18.25 1.43 -1.67
C TRP A 202 17.21 2.56 -1.75
N ASP A 203 17.69 3.81 -1.68
CA ASP A 203 16.94 5.03 -1.97
C ASP A 203 17.57 5.73 -3.20
N LEU A 204 16.75 6.17 -4.17
CA LEU A 204 17.17 6.86 -5.40
C LEU A 204 16.69 8.32 -5.42
N ASP A 205 17.60 9.28 -5.56
CA ASP A 205 17.27 10.69 -5.78
C ASP A 205 17.20 11.03 -7.26
N PHE A 206 16.28 11.93 -7.59
CA PHE A 206 16.13 12.53 -8.89
C PHE A 206 16.72 13.94 -8.85
N GLN A 207 17.98 14.05 -9.26
CA GLN A 207 18.48 15.32 -9.79
C GLN A 207 18.59 15.18 -11.30
N THR A 208 17.70 15.89 -12.02
CA THR A 208 17.81 16.22 -13.45
C THR A 208 18.59 15.19 -14.27
N ASN A 209 17.90 14.15 -14.74
CA ASN A 209 18.36 13.12 -15.70
C ASN A 209 19.31 12.03 -15.20
N GLU A 210 19.60 11.91 -13.90
CA GLU A 210 20.44 10.81 -13.38
C GLU A 210 19.76 10.09 -12.20
N ALA A 211 19.65 8.76 -12.28
CA ALA A 211 19.29 7.91 -11.14
C ALA A 211 20.54 7.71 -10.29
N ASN A 212 20.70 8.56 -9.28
CA ASN A 212 21.77 8.41 -8.32
C ASN A 212 21.30 7.54 -7.15
N ILE A 213 22.02 6.44 -6.91
CA ILE A 213 21.85 5.62 -5.70
C ILE A 213 22.35 6.47 -4.55
N LEU A 214 21.43 7.06 -3.79
CA LEU A 214 21.80 7.85 -2.63
C LEU A 214 22.43 6.98 -1.57
N GLN A 215 21.88 5.77 -1.42
CA GLN A 215 22.12 5.04 -0.21
C GLN A 215 21.86 3.54 -0.37
N THR A 216 22.66 2.75 0.35
CA THR A 216 22.50 1.30 0.42
C THR A 216 22.52 0.85 1.88
N SER A 217 21.58 -0.01 2.24
CA SER A 217 21.59 -0.73 3.51
C SER A 217 21.74 -2.21 3.24
N THR A 218 22.76 -2.84 3.82
CA THR A 218 22.94 -4.29 3.69
C THR A 218 22.01 -5.00 4.65
N MET A 219 20.84 -5.40 4.16
CA MET A 219 19.91 -6.19 4.96
C MET A 219 20.12 -7.68 4.76
N ARG A 220 20.25 -8.38 5.89
CA ARG A 220 20.03 -9.82 6.02
C ARG A 220 18.94 -9.96 7.06
N PRO A 221 17.79 -10.59 6.76
CA PRO A 221 17.50 -11.51 5.63
C PRO A 221 16.98 -10.81 4.33
N PRO A 222 16.78 -11.54 3.19
CA PRO A 222 16.20 -10.97 1.97
C PRO A 222 14.81 -10.39 2.22
N ILE A 223 14.54 -9.22 1.64
CA ILE A 223 13.23 -8.57 1.70
C ILE A 223 12.32 -9.29 0.71
N VAL A 224 11.16 -9.76 1.16
CA VAL A 224 10.13 -10.41 0.32
C VAL A 224 9.02 -9.45 -0.13
N GLY A 225 9.13 -8.19 0.31
CA GLY A 225 8.21 -7.09 0.06
C GLY A 225 8.40 -6.03 1.14
N GLY A 226 7.94 -4.81 0.89
CA GLY A 226 8.03 -3.75 1.89
C GLY A 226 7.02 -2.65 1.64
N MET A 227 6.90 -1.76 2.61
CA MET A 227 5.92 -0.67 2.63
C MET A 227 6.58 0.60 3.12
N LEU A 228 6.31 1.70 2.44
CA LEU A 228 6.72 3.03 2.90
C LEU A 228 5.58 3.67 3.70
N SER A 229 5.90 4.33 4.81
CA SER A 229 4.93 5.12 5.56
C SER A 229 4.46 6.31 4.73
N PRO A 230 3.22 6.81 4.95
CA PRO A 230 2.70 7.94 4.18
C PRO A 230 3.53 9.23 4.30
N ASP A 231 4.20 9.43 5.43
CA ASP A 231 5.13 10.54 5.65
C ASP A 231 6.53 10.30 5.06
N GLY A 232 6.77 9.10 4.51
CA GLY A 232 8.02 8.73 3.90
C GLY A 232 9.17 8.51 4.88
N ASN A 233 8.92 8.51 6.20
CA ASN A 233 9.95 8.45 7.25
C ASN A 233 10.32 7.04 7.68
N LEU A 234 9.45 6.07 7.41
CA LEU A 234 9.60 4.69 7.84
C LEU A 234 9.40 3.74 6.66
N PHE A 235 10.28 2.75 6.56
CA PHE A 235 10.13 1.64 5.64
C PHE A 235 9.98 0.35 6.43
N GLY A 236 8.82 -0.30 6.30
CA GLY A 236 8.49 -1.56 6.94
C GLY A 236 8.67 -2.74 6.01
N PHE A 237 9.13 -3.87 6.53
CA PHE A 237 9.20 -5.13 5.79
C PHE A 237 9.06 -6.33 6.74
N PRO A 238 8.42 -7.42 6.30
CA PRO A 238 8.32 -8.64 7.11
C PRO A 238 9.67 -9.34 7.20
N ASP A 239 9.94 -9.99 8.32
CA ASP A 239 10.97 -11.02 8.40
C ASP A 239 10.49 -12.23 7.56
N PRO A 240 11.27 -12.72 6.58
CA PRO A 240 10.91 -13.91 5.81
C PRO A 240 10.95 -15.21 6.63
N TYR A 241 11.58 -15.21 7.80
CA TYR A 241 11.78 -16.39 8.65
C TYR A 241 10.99 -16.32 9.96
N GLN A 242 10.55 -15.14 10.37
CA GLN A 242 9.86 -14.91 11.62
C GLN A 242 8.55 -14.13 11.39
N PRO A 243 7.56 -14.25 12.29
CA PRO A 243 6.33 -13.49 12.20
C PRO A 243 6.50 -12.01 12.60
N ASP A 244 7.70 -11.46 12.43
CA ASP A 244 8.06 -10.13 12.88
C ASP A 244 8.06 -9.15 11.71
N CYS A 245 7.84 -7.87 12.00
CA CYS A 245 8.04 -6.80 11.03
C CYS A 245 9.17 -5.88 11.50
N TYR A 246 10.13 -5.64 10.62
CA TYR A 246 11.18 -4.67 10.84
C TYR A 246 10.79 -3.33 10.24
N MET A 247 11.13 -2.26 10.95
CA MET A 247 10.88 -0.89 10.52
C MET A 247 12.18 -0.11 10.55
N MET A 248 12.54 0.48 9.42
CA MET A 248 13.72 1.32 9.26
C MET A 248 13.35 2.77 9.06
N ASN A 249 14.20 3.67 9.55
CA ASN A 249 14.07 5.09 9.23
C ASN A 249 14.74 5.37 7.88
N THR A 250 13.98 5.91 6.94
CA THR A 250 14.41 6.28 5.58
C THR A 250 15.12 7.63 5.53
N LEU A 251 14.76 8.59 6.39
CA LEU A 251 15.39 9.92 6.43
C LEU A 251 16.78 9.95 7.07
N ARG A 252 17.13 8.96 7.90
CA ARG A 252 18.45 8.87 8.55
C ARG A 252 19.15 7.54 8.32
N PRO A 253 19.34 7.14 7.06
CA PRO A 253 19.71 5.79 6.82
C PRO A 253 21.25 5.70 6.91
N GLY A 254 21.74 4.75 7.71
CA GLY A 254 23.15 4.72 8.15
C GLY A 254 23.39 5.32 9.54
N SER A 255 22.38 5.91 10.19
CA SER A 255 22.44 6.00 11.66
C SER A 255 22.42 4.59 12.23
N ASN A 256 23.32 4.28 13.18
CA ASN A 256 23.40 2.97 13.85
C ASN A 256 22.13 2.61 14.66
N THR A 257 21.01 3.30 14.44
CA THR A 257 19.72 2.94 14.99
C THR A 257 19.30 1.61 14.42
N ARG A 258 19.25 0.60 15.29
CA ARG A 258 18.71 -0.71 14.95
C ARG A 258 17.30 -0.55 14.37
N PRO A 259 16.91 -1.30 13.34
CA PRO A 259 15.53 -1.37 12.90
C PRO A 259 14.63 -1.64 14.11
N ARG A 260 13.51 -0.94 14.20
CA ARG A 260 12.50 -1.21 15.22
C ARG A 260 11.86 -2.56 14.89
N LEU A 261 11.68 -3.39 15.91
CA LEU A 261 11.15 -4.73 15.76
C LEU A 261 9.74 -4.79 16.32
N TYR A 262 8.79 -5.13 15.46
CA TYR A 262 7.40 -5.34 15.84
C TYR A 262 7.21 -6.84 15.96
N GLN A 263 7.37 -7.32 17.19
CA GLN A 263 7.30 -8.75 17.48
C GLN A 263 5.86 -9.25 17.47
N CYS A 264 5.68 -10.45 16.95
CA CYS A 264 4.47 -11.23 17.10
C CYS A 264 4.82 -12.60 17.69
N ASP A 265 4.37 -12.87 18.92
CA ASP A 265 4.65 -14.16 19.59
C ASP A 265 3.99 -15.36 18.89
N GLU A 266 3.06 -15.13 17.96
CA GLU A 266 2.31 -16.14 17.23
C GLU A 266 2.66 -16.14 15.75
N ALA A 267 2.62 -17.33 15.12
CA ALA A 267 3.00 -17.55 13.74
C ALA A 267 2.11 -16.77 12.76
N ILE A 268 2.54 -15.57 12.38
CA ILE A 268 2.23 -15.00 11.08
C ILE A 268 2.96 -15.86 10.04
N GLN A 269 2.26 -16.37 9.02
CA GLN A 269 2.93 -17.06 7.92
C GLN A 269 3.56 -16.02 6.99
N PRO A 270 4.91 -16.01 6.86
CA PRO A 270 5.57 -15.22 5.83
C PRO A 270 5.33 -15.87 4.45
N PRO A 271 5.37 -15.09 3.35
CA PRO A 271 5.43 -13.63 3.31
C PRO A 271 4.06 -13.00 3.60
N PHE A 272 4.05 -11.91 4.36
CA PHE A 272 2.83 -11.12 4.60
C PHE A 272 3.07 -9.65 4.24
N THR A 273 2.06 -9.00 3.68
CA THR A 273 2.11 -7.57 3.36
C THR A 273 1.39 -6.81 4.47
N ALA A 274 2.15 -6.14 5.34
CA ALA A 274 1.56 -5.16 6.26
C ALA A 274 1.24 -3.85 5.51
N LYS A 275 0.37 -3.02 6.08
CA LYS A 275 0.00 -1.72 5.54
C LYS A 275 -0.04 -0.68 6.66
N PHE A 276 0.45 0.51 6.37
CA PHE A 276 0.25 1.66 7.23
C PHE A 276 -1.19 2.16 7.12
N MET A 277 -1.74 2.63 8.23
CA MET A 277 -3.05 3.27 8.30
C MET A 277 -2.95 4.61 9.03
N PHE A 278 -3.93 5.49 8.79
CA PHE A 278 -4.07 6.81 9.45
C PHE A 278 -2.81 7.65 9.38
N GLY A 279 -2.30 7.88 8.17
CA GLY A 279 -1.11 8.70 7.98
C GLY A 279 0.19 8.07 8.45
N GLY A 280 0.18 6.81 8.92
CA GLY A 280 1.37 6.10 9.37
C GLY A 280 1.41 5.80 10.87
N ASP A 281 0.42 6.27 11.64
CA ASP A 281 0.37 6.06 13.10
C ASP A 281 0.12 4.59 13.48
N TRP A 282 -0.48 3.84 12.57
CA TRP A 282 -0.87 2.46 12.78
C TRP A 282 -0.32 1.55 11.69
N LEU A 283 0.03 0.34 12.07
CA LEU A 283 0.46 -0.73 11.17
C LEU A 283 -0.52 -1.89 11.31
N VAL A 284 -1.07 -2.36 10.20
CA VAL A 284 -1.89 -3.58 10.17
C VAL A 284 -1.18 -4.66 9.36
N ALA A 285 -1.13 -5.87 9.89
CA ALA A 285 -0.62 -7.02 9.16
C ALA A 285 -1.59 -8.20 9.27
N PRO A 286 -1.74 -9.01 8.20
CA PRO A 286 -2.47 -10.26 8.31
C PRO A 286 -1.63 -11.31 9.03
N GLY A 287 -2.29 -12.23 9.73
CA GLY A 287 -1.74 -13.55 10.02
C GLY A 287 -2.82 -14.62 10.02
N ILE A 288 -2.55 -15.77 10.62
CA ILE A 288 -3.46 -16.92 10.59
C ILE A 288 -4.75 -16.55 11.34
N ASP A 289 -5.86 -16.46 10.61
CA ASP A 289 -7.22 -16.21 11.11
C ASP A 289 -7.40 -14.92 11.94
N GLN A 290 -6.45 -13.99 11.87
CA GLN A 290 -6.54 -12.69 12.54
C GLN A 290 -5.73 -11.61 11.83
N LEU A 291 -6.11 -10.35 12.04
CA LEU A 291 -5.27 -9.18 11.73
C LEU A 291 -4.64 -8.67 13.02
N TYR A 292 -3.40 -8.23 12.91
CA TYR A 292 -2.66 -7.63 14.00
C TYR A 292 -2.55 -6.14 13.77
N LEU A 293 -2.80 -5.37 14.82
CA LEU A 293 -2.75 -3.92 14.77
C LEU A 293 -1.72 -3.40 15.77
N TRP A 294 -0.67 -2.76 15.28
CA TRP A 294 0.34 -2.09 16.09
C TRP A 294 0.21 -0.58 16.02
N HIS A 295 0.52 0.07 17.14
CA HIS A 295 0.73 1.51 17.18
C HIS A 295 2.22 1.81 16.95
N VAL A 296 2.51 2.55 15.88
CA VAL A 296 3.87 2.69 15.31
C VAL A 296 4.80 3.48 16.24
N GLU A 297 4.31 4.54 16.89
CA GLU A 297 5.17 5.31 17.80
C GLU A 297 5.60 4.48 19.02
N THR A 298 4.67 3.71 19.59
CA THR A 298 4.90 2.96 20.82
C THR A 298 5.47 1.56 20.60
N GLU A 299 5.55 1.10 19.34
CA GLU A 299 6.03 -0.23 18.96
C GLU A 299 5.26 -1.37 19.65
N ARG A 300 3.98 -1.16 19.94
CA ARG A 300 3.15 -2.09 20.71
C ARG A 300 2.03 -2.64 19.87
N LEU A 301 1.85 -3.96 19.94
CA LEU A 301 0.62 -4.61 19.50
C LEU A 301 -0.53 -4.10 20.37
N VAL A 302 -1.50 -3.44 19.76
CA VAL A 302 -2.64 -2.86 20.46
C VAL A 302 -3.80 -3.84 20.53
N THR A 303 -4.13 -4.48 19.41
CA THR A 303 -5.21 -5.45 19.37
C THR A 303 -5.00 -6.49 18.27
N ARG A 304 -5.73 -7.60 18.43
CA ARG A 304 -5.90 -8.65 17.42
C ARG A 304 -7.35 -8.64 16.97
N LEU A 305 -7.57 -8.83 15.68
CA LEU A 305 -8.88 -8.79 15.06
C LEU A 305 -9.16 -10.16 14.48
N PRO A 306 -10.00 -10.99 15.12
CA PRO A 306 -10.28 -12.33 14.61
C PRO A 306 -11.01 -12.25 13.27
N LEU A 307 -10.46 -12.91 12.25
CA LEU A 307 -11.07 -13.15 10.94
C LEU A 307 -12.02 -14.35 10.95
N ASP A 308 -12.07 -15.09 12.06
CA ASP A 308 -12.81 -16.36 12.18
C ASP A 308 -14.24 -16.23 12.75
N ALA A 309 -14.72 -15.01 13.02
CA ALA A 309 -16.13 -14.87 13.38
C ALA A 309 -16.99 -15.31 12.17
N PRO A 310 -18.16 -15.93 12.37
CA PRO A 310 -19.06 -16.33 11.28
C PRO A 310 -19.49 -15.17 10.34
N HIS A 311 -19.17 -13.92 10.68
CA HIS A 311 -19.32 -12.72 9.85
C HIS A 311 -18.10 -12.39 8.97
N PHE A 312 -16.93 -12.98 9.21
CA PHE A 312 -15.65 -12.67 8.56
C PHE A 312 -15.16 -13.76 7.59
N ARG A 313 -15.90 -14.88 7.46
CA ARG A 313 -15.71 -15.85 6.35
C ARG A 313 -15.87 -15.21 4.96
N GLN A 314 -16.37 -13.98 4.91
CA GLN A 314 -16.38 -13.13 3.73
C GLN A 314 -15.13 -12.23 3.77
N ARG A 315 -14.20 -12.46 2.84
CA ARG A 315 -12.88 -11.81 2.75
C ARG A 315 -12.95 -10.31 3.03
N ILE A 316 -12.11 -9.80 3.94
CA ILE A 316 -12.01 -8.36 4.25
C ILE A 316 -11.19 -7.66 3.16
N ILE A 317 -11.75 -6.58 2.59
CA ILE A 317 -11.10 -5.80 1.53
C ILE A 317 -10.81 -4.36 1.96
N SER A 318 -11.39 -3.89 3.07
CA SER A 318 -11.08 -2.58 3.65
C SER A 318 -11.16 -2.62 5.17
N LEU A 319 -10.17 -2.02 5.83
CA LEU A 319 -10.14 -1.73 7.25
C LEU A 319 -10.38 -0.23 7.42
N SER A 320 -11.64 0.17 7.60
CA SER A 320 -11.93 1.47 8.20
C SER A 320 -11.77 1.32 9.71
N VAL A 321 -10.92 2.15 10.30
CA VAL A 321 -10.73 2.22 11.74
C VAL A 321 -11.17 3.60 12.18
N ARG A 322 -12.04 3.63 13.19
CA ARG A 322 -12.44 4.85 13.86
C ARG A 322 -11.74 4.96 15.19
N ALA A 323 -11.01 6.05 15.40
CA ALA A 323 -10.61 6.43 16.74
C ALA A 323 -11.73 7.30 17.33
N HIS A 324 -12.60 6.72 18.15
CA HIS A 324 -13.37 7.54 19.09
C HIS A 324 -12.42 8.02 20.18
N ILE A 325 -11.90 9.24 20.03
CA ILE A 325 -11.23 9.93 21.14
C ILE A 325 -12.34 10.45 22.05
N GLN A 326 -12.80 9.62 22.99
CA GLN A 326 -13.49 10.14 24.15
C GLN A 326 -12.46 10.81 25.06
N LEU A 327 -12.32 12.13 24.93
CA LEU A 327 -11.76 12.94 26.00
C LEU A 327 -12.73 12.82 27.17
N LEU A 328 -12.39 11.96 28.14
CA LEU A 328 -13.06 11.99 29.44
C LEU A 328 -12.77 13.37 30.03
N SER A 329 -13.76 14.26 29.99
CA SER A 329 -13.71 15.49 30.75
C SER A 329 -13.55 15.10 32.21
N ILE A 330 -12.45 15.54 32.81
CA ILE A 330 -12.31 15.50 34.26
C ILE A 330 -13.46 16.38 34.77
N PRO A 331 -14.36 15.88 35.63
CA PRO A 331 -15.39 16.73 36.21
C PRO A 331 -14.68 17.87 36.96
N ASP A 332 -14.99 19.11 36.57
CA ASP A 332 -14.67 20.30 37.37
C ASP A 332 -15.44 20.19 38.69
N SER A 333 -14.88 19.46 39.64
CA SER A 333 -15.32 19.50 41.03
C SER A 333 -14.08 19.48 41.93
N LEU A 334 -13.50 20.66 42.09
CA LEU A 334 -12.68 21.03 43.23
C LEU A 334 -13.24 22.36 43.76
N ASP A 335 -14.17 22.26 44.70
CA ASP A 335 -14.17 23.14 45.87
C ASP A 335 -13.19 22.55 46.91
#